data_AF-A0A0U1P301-F1
#
_entry.id   AF-A0A0U1P301-F1
#
_cell.length_a   1.000
_cell.length_b   1.000
_cell.length_c   1.000
_cell.angle_alpha   90.00
_cell.angle_beta   90.00
_cell.angle_gamma   90.00
#
_symmetry.space_group_name_H-M   'P 1'
#
loop_
_entity.id
_entity.type
_entity.pdbx_description
1 polymer ?
#
loop_
_entity_poly.entity_id
_entity_poly.type
_entity_poly.pdbx_seq_one_letter_code
_entity_poly.pdbx_strand_id
1 'polypeptide(L)' 'MSKRKWKKDEIDEYRKLKGAFFYYNKEDSNFLVQKAFGIGWTVNWANPISWVFVIIIVGVVLLRKYFM' A
#
# COMPACT_ATOMS: atom_id res chain seq x y z
N MET A 1 2.94 14.81 14.40
CA MET A 1 2.78 15.46 13.08
C MET A 1 1.83 14.62 12.25
N SER A 2 0.78 15.22 11.67
CA SER A 2 -0.10 14.55 10.72
C SER A 2 0.73 14.10 9.51
N LYS A 3 0.70 12.82 9.17
CA LYS A 3 1.41 12.30 7.99
C LYS A 3 0.73 12.86 6.73
N ARG A 4 1.48 13.54 5.87
CA ARG A 4 0.95 14.08 4.61
C ARG A 4 0.99 13.03 3.51
N LYS A 5 0.16 13.21 2.48
CA LYS A 5 0.23 12.40 1.26
C LYS A 5 1.39 12.89 0.40
N TRP A 6 2.21 11.96 -0.04
CA TRP A 6 3.30 12.24 -0.96
C TRP A 6 2.79 12.30 -2.40
N LYS A 7 3.42 13.14 -3.22
CA LYS A 7 3.19 13.23 -4.66
C LYS A 7 3.94 12.13 -5.39
N LYS A 8 3.59 11.93 -6.66
CA LYS A 8 4.22 10.91 -7.51
C LYS A 8 5.74 11.05 -7.57
N ASP A 9 6.24 12.27 -7.77
CA ASP A 9 7.68 12.50 -7.91
C ASP A 9 8.46 12.11 -6.65
N GLU A 10 7.89 12.38 -5.48
CA GLU A 10 8.47 12.04 -4.17
C GLU A 10 8.45 10.52 -3.93
N ILE A 11 7.37 9.85 -4.36
CA ILE A 11 7.25 8.39 -4.34
C ILE A 11 8.31 7.75 -5.24
N ASP A 12 8.53 8.31 -6.43
CA ASP A 12 9.49 7.79 -7.41
C ASP A 12 10.94 8.03 -6.95
N GLU A 13 11.23 9.17 -6.33
CA GLU A 13 12.53 9.42 -5.67
C GLU A 13 12.78 8.44 -4.51
N TYR A 14 11.78 8.24 -3.64
CA TYR A 14 11.87 7.27 -2.55
C TYR A 14 12.23 5.86 -3.06
N ARG A 15 11.61 5.43 -4.17
CA ARG A 15 11.90 4.13 -4.79
C ARG A 15 13.30 4.01 -5.35
N LYS A 16 13.85 5.09 -5.92
CA LYS A 16 15.25 5.10 -6.39
C LYS A 16 16.23 4.87 -5.24
N LEU A 17 15.90 5.36 -4.04
CA LEU A 17 16.75 5.26 -2.86
C LEU A 17 16.55 3.97 -2.03
N LYS A 18 15.31 3.48 -1.94
CA LYS A 18 14.94 2.38 -1.03
C LYS A 18 14.53 1.08 -1.75
N GLY A 19 14.49 1.10 -3.08
CA GLY A 19 14.06 -0.01 -3.90
C GLY A 19 12.59 0.07 -4.32
N ALA A 20 12.27 -0.65 -5.40
CA ALA A 20 10.99 -0.54 -6.11
C ALA A 20 9.99 -1.68 -5.85
N PHE A 21 10.44 -2.82 -5.31
CA PHE A 21 9.61 -4.04 -5.20
C PHE A 21 8.41 -3.89 -4.24
N PHE A 22 8.65 -3.38 -3.03
CA PHE A 22 7.59 -3.08 -2.06
C PHE A 22 7.67 -1.62 -1.66
N TYR A 23 6.52 -0.93 -1.69
CA TYR A 23 6.44 0.45 -1.18
C TYR A 23 6.13 0.41 0.31
N TYR A 24 7.10 0.81 1.14
CA TYR A 24 6.98 0.85 2.59
C TYR A 24 7.51 2.19 3.10
N ASN A 25 6.68 3.23 3.10
CA ASN A 25 7.07 4.56 3.57
C ASN A 25 6.24 4.99 4.78
N LYS A 26 6.85 5.03 5.97
CA LYS A 26 6.17 5.44 7.21
C LYS A 26 5.81 6.93 7.24
N GLU A 27 6.46 7.76 6.41
CA GLU A 27 6.25 9.21 6.34
C GLU A 27 5.16 9.60 5.33
N ASP A 28 4.80 8.68 4.43
CA ASP A 28 3.72 8.85 3.47
C ASP A 28 2.40 8.33 4.03
N SER A 29 1.35 9.17 4.06
CA SER A 29 0.00 8.75 4.46
C SER A 29 -0.86 8.20 3.32
N ASN A 30 -0.34 8.11 2.09
CA ASN A 30 -1.06 7.43 1.01
C ASN A 30 -1.34 5.97 1.41
N PHE A 31 -2.58 5.53 1.15
CA PHE A 31 -2.95 4.13 1.20
C PHE A 31 -2.59 3.44 -0.12
N LEU A 32 -2.96 4.05 -1.26
CA LEU A 32 -2.65 3.58 -2.61
C LEU A 32 -1.61 4.48 -3.28
N VAL A 33 -0.64 3.87 -3.94
CA VAL A 33 0.39 4.53 -4.75
C VAL A 33 0.48 3.84 -6.11
N GLN A 34 0.92 4.53 -7.16
CA GLN A 34 1.13 3.90 -8.47
C GLN A 34 2.17 2.79 -8.35
N LYS A 35 2.01 1.66 -9.04
CA LYS A 35 3.05 0.61 -9.09
C LYS A 35 4.35 1.19 -9.64
N ALA A 36 5.49 0.63 -9.20
CA ALA A 36 6.78 1.04 -9.72
C ALA A 36 6.98 0.63 -11.20
N PHE A 37 6.32 -0.45 -11.62
CA PHE A 37 6.37 -0.97 -12.98
C PHE A 37 4.95 -1.20 -13.51
N GLY A 38 4.72 -0.81 -14.76
CA GLY A 38 3.43 -0.99 -15.45
C GLY A 38 2.33 -0.05 -14.98
N ILE A 39 1.08 -0.45 -15.25
CA ILE A 39 -0.12 0.35 -14.97
C ILE A 39 -0.81 -0.20 -13.70
N GLY A 40 -1.34 0.71 -12.89
CA GLY A 40 -2.16 0.40 -11.71
C GLY A 40 -1.53 0.84 -10.40
N TRP A 41 -2.13 0.39 -9.29
CA TRP A 41 -1.75 0.79 -7.94
C TRP A 41 -1.27 -0.39 -7.10
N THR A 42 -0.48 -0.06 -6.08
CA THR A 42 -0.12 -0.93 -4.96
C THR A 42 -0.39 -0.20 -3.65
N VAL A 43 -0.32 -0.90 -2.53
CA VAL A 43 -0.53 -0.31 -1.21
C VAL A 43 0.78 0.16 -0.59
N ASN A 44 0.71 1.18 0.26
CA ASN A 44 1.79 1.49 1.18
C ASN A 44 1.76 0.54 2.37
N TRP A 45 2.68 -0.41 2.44
CA TRP A 45 2.73 -1.44 3.48
C TRP A 45 3.04 -0.89 4.88
N ALA A 46 3.50 0.37 4.98
CA ALA A 46 3.68 1.07 6.24
C ALA A 46 2.40 1.74 6.76
N ASN A 47 1.33 1.76 5.97
CA ASN A 47 0.04 2.35 6.34
C ASN A 47 -0.85 1.29 7.03
N PRO A 48 -1.35 1.53 8.26
CA PRO A 48 -2.24 0.61 8.96
C PRO A 48 -3.50 0.23 8.16
N ILE A 49 -4.01 1.14 7.34
CA ILE A 49 -5.19 0.90 6.49
C ILE A 49 -4.92 -0.23 5.49
N SER A 50 -3.68 -0.39 5.03
CA SER A 50 -3.29 -1.49 4.13
C SER A 50 -3.49 -2.84 4.77
N TRP A 51 -3.21 -2.97 6.06
CA TRP A 51 -3.42 -4.22 6.79
C TRP A 51 -4.89 -4.48 7.09
N VAL A 52 -5.67 -3.44 7.39
CA VAL A 52 -7.13 -3.55 7.50
C VAL A 52 -7.73 -4.06 6.18
N PHE A 53 -7.29 -3.51 5.04
CA PHE A 53 -7.72 -3.96 3.72
C PHE A 53 -7.37 -5.43 3.46
N VAL A 54 -6.16 -5.87 3.79
CA VAL A 54 -5.75 -7.28 3.66
C VAL A 54 -6.59 -8.19 4.56
N ILE A 55 -6.82 -7.81 5.82
CA ILE A 55 -7.63 -8.58 6.77
C ILE A 55 -9.07 -8.74 6.25
N ILE A 56 -9.66 -7.69 5.67
CA ILE A 56 -11.00 -7.75 5.09
C ILE A 56 -11.03 -8.76 3.92
N ILE A 57 -10.06 -8.69 3.00
CA ILE A 57 -10.00 -9.64 1.87
C ILE A 57 -9.87 -11.08 2.36
N VAL A 58 -8.94 -11.34 3.28
CA VAL A 58 -8.73 -12.68 3.85
C VAL A 58 -9.99 -13.13 4.60
N GLY A 59 -10.60 -12.24 5.38
CA GLY A 59 -11.84 -12.48 6.12
C GLY A 59 -12.98 -12.89 5.20
N VAL A 60 -13.19 -12.21 4.07
CA VAL A 60 -14.22 -12.58 3.07
C VAL A 60 -13.96 -13.96 2.48
N VAL A 61 -12.71 -14.28 2.15
CA VAL A 61 -12.34 -15.61 1.62
C VAL A 61 -12.61 -16.72 2.65
N LEU A 62 -12.24 -16.49 3.91
CA LEU A 62 -12.47 -17.43 5.00
C LEU A 62 -13.96 -17.58 5.33
N LEU A 63 -14.70 -16.47 5.36
CA LEU A 63 -16.14 -16.44 5.57
C LEU A 63 -16.84 -17.27 4.51
N ARG A 64 -16.54 -17.01 3.23
CA ARG A 64 -17.07 -17.81 2.11
C ARG A 64 -16.79 -19.30 2.30
N LYS A 65 -15.57 -19.66 2.69
CA LYS A 65 -15.19 -21.07 2.92
C LYS A 65 -15.98 -21.71 4.06
N TYR A 66 -16.31 -20.96 5.11
CA TYR A 66 -17.05 -21.49 6.25
C TYR A 66 -18.54 -21.74 5.94
N PHE A 67 -19.12 -20.95 5.04
CA PHE A 67 -20.55 -21.01 4.68
C PHE A 67 -20.88 -21.84 3.43
N MET A 68 -19.87 -22.40 2.73
CA MET A 68 -20.04 -23.35 1.63
C MET A 68 -19.52 -24.72 2.03
#